data_AF-A0A524HRI8-F1
#
_entry.id   AF-A0A524HRI8-F1
#
_cell.length_a   1.000
_cell.length_b   1.000
_cell.length_c   1.000
_cell.angle_alpha   90.00
_cell.angle_beta   90.00
_cell.angle_gamma   90.00
#
_symmetry.space_group_name_H-M   'P 1'
#
loop_
_entity.id
_entity.type
_entity.pdbx_description
1 polymer ?
#
loop_
_entity_poly.entity_id
_entity_poly.type
_entity_poly.pdbx_seq_one_letter_code
_entity_poly.pdbx_strand_id
1 'polypeptide(L)'
;MRIVPLAVLTLVLAAPGNTLPAQQAGVIRPGMTEVQVRESWGEPLMVRQRGEFMYMFFENGCLKTCGMHDLVILQGGQVVDAVARASYHSYDGVSSSPSERVPEPTLPAASP
;
A
#
# COMPACT_ATOMS: atom_id res chain seq x y z
N MET A 1 -13.93 56.68 41.00
CA MET A 1 -12.85 55.79 40.50
C MET A 1 -13.50 54.56 39.89
N ARG A 2 -13.35 54.34 38.58
CA ARG A 2 -13.88 53.15 37.87
C ARG A 2 -12.69 52.33 37.38
N ILE A 3 -12.59 51.09 37.86
CA ILE A 3 -11.55 50.12 37.50
C ILE A 3 -12.06 49.40 36.24
N VAL A 4 -11.30 49.46 35.15
CA VAL A 4 -11.54 48.72 33.91
C VAL A 4 -10.75 47.40 33.99
N PRO A 5 -11.36 46.21 33.82
CA PRO A 5 -10.59 44.98 33.83
C PRO A 5 -9.94 44.76 32.46
N LEU A 6 -8.63 44.52 32.48
CA LEU A 6 -7.79 44.18 31.34
C LEU A 6 -8.04 42.70 30.98
N ALA A 7 -8.70 42.44 29.85
CA ALA A 7 -8.89 41.07 29.36
C ALA A 7 -7.59 40.55 28.74
N VAL A 8 -6.98 39.55 29.36
CA VAL A 8 -5.80 38.84 28.84
C VAL A 8 -6.30 37.79 27.85
N LEU A 9 -6.08 38.03 26.56
CA LEU A 9 -6.38 37.08 25.49
C LEU A 9 -5.18 36.13 25.31
N THR A 10 -5.32 34.89 25.77
CA THR A 10 -4.32 33.82 25.60
C THR A 10 -4.49 33.21 24.21
N LEU A 11 -3.50 33.40 23.33
CA LEU A 11 -3.46 32.80 22.00
C LEU A 11 -2.99 31.34 22.12
N VAL A 12 -3.90 30.39 21.90
CA VAL A 12 -3.57 28.96 21.81
C VAL A 12 -2.98 28.68 20.43
N LEU A 13 -1.70 28.33 20.35
CA LEU A 13 -1.10 27.80 19.12
C LEU A 13 -1.67 26.39 18.87
N ALA A 14 -2.48 26.25 17.81
CA ALA A 14 -2.86 24.95 17.29
C ALA A 14 -1.63 24.28 16.64
N ALA A 15 -1.15 23.18 17.22
CA ALA A 15 -0.17 22.33 16.56
C ALA A 15 -0.81 21.71 15.30
N PRO A 16 -0.11 21.66 14.15
CA PRO A 16 -0.61 20.92 13.00
C PRO A 16 -0.74 19.45 13.41
N GLY A 17 -1.97 18.95 13.43
CA GLY A 17 -2.23 17.53 13.68
C GLY A 17 -1.53 16.71 12.61
N ASN A 18 -0.74 15.72 13.03
CA ASN A 18 -0.21 14.71 12.14
C ASN A 18 -1.39 13.94 11.55
N THR A 19 -1.87 14.36 10.37
CA THR A 19 -2.77 13.53 9.57
C THR A 19 -1.98 12.31 9.16
N LEU A 20 -2.31 11.17 9.77
CA LEU A 20 -1.95 9.86 9.22
C LEU A 20 -2.35 9.88 7.73
N PRO A 21 -1.47 9.47 6.80
CA PRO A 21 -1.83 9.44 5.39
C PRO A 21 -3.11 8.60 5.25
N ALA A 22 -4.14 9.19 4.63
CA ALA A 22 -5.36 8.46 4.33
C ALA A 22 -4.98 7.21 3.53
N GLN A 23 -5.42 6.04 3.97
CA GLN A 23 -5.23 4.78 3.26
C GLN A 23 -5.82 4.96 1.85
N GLN A 24 -4.94 5.11 0.86
CA GLN A 24 -5.33 5.30 -0.52
C GLN A 24 -5.89 3.98 -1.03
N ALA A 25 -7.10 4.05 -1.56
CA ALA A 25 -7.86 2.91 -2.01
C ALA A 25 -8.10 3.05 -3.51
N GLY A 26 -7.90 1.98 -4.26
CA GLY A 26 -8.06 2.04 -5.71
C GLY A 26 -7.83 0.73 -6.43
N VAL A 27 -8.04 0.77 -7.75
CA VAL A 27 -7.96 -0.39 -8.63
C VAL A 27 -6.72 -0.25 -9.52
N ILE A 28 -5.75 -1.15 -9.33
CA ILE A 28 -4.62 -1.31 -10.23
C ILE A 28 -5.03 -2.15 -11.43
N ARG A 29 -4.53 -1.80 -12.61
CA ARG A 29 -4.79 -2.51 -13.86
C ARG A 29 -3.47 -2.88 -14.55
N PRO A 30 -3.41 -3.98 -15.32
CA PRO A 30 -2.29 -4.22 -16.22
C PRO A 30 -1.99 -3.01 -17.10
N GLY A 31 -0.71 -2.72 -17.33
CA GLY A 31 -0.27 -1.60 -18.16
C GLY A 31 -0.16 -0.24 -17.44
N MET A 32 -0.63 -0.11 -16.20
CA MET A 32 -0.43 1.12 -15.43
C MET A 32 1.05 1.44 -15.21
N THR A 33 1.39 2.72 -15.19
CA THR A 33 2.76 3.18 -14.88
C THR A 33 3.00 3.25 -13.37
N GLU A 34 4.27 3.37 -12.96
CA GLU A 34 4.63 3.59 -11.55
C GLU A 34 3.89 4.79 -10.94
N VAL A 35 3.79 5.89 -11.70
CA VAL A 35 3.09 7.11 -11.26
C VAL A 35 1.62 6.82 -10.99
N GLN A 36 0.94 6.13 -11.90
CA GLN A 36 -0.48 5.78 -11.75
C GLN A 36 -0.71 4.83 -10.58
N VAL A 37 0.22 3.91 -10.32
CA VAL A 37 0.18 3.04 -9.13
C VAL A 37 0.24 3.88 -7.86
N ARG A 38 1.17 4.85 -7.79
CA ARG A 38 1.31 5.75 -6.64
C ARG A 38 0.11 6.66 -6.42
N GLU A 39 -0.48 7.16 -7.50
CA GLU A 39 -1.73 7.93 -7.45
C GLU A 39 -2.89 7.08 -6.91
N SER A 40 -2.91 5.77 -7.20
CA SER A 40 -3.99 4.88 -6.79
C SER A 40 -3.84 4.32 -5.37
N TRP A 41 -2.65 3.83 -5.00
CA TRP A 41 -2.38 3.11 -3.74
C TRP A 41 -1.44 3.86 -2.79
N GLY A 42 -0.97 5.04 -3.20
CA GLY A 42 -0.08 5.86 -2.38
C GLY A 42 1.39 5.56 -2.54
N GLU A 43 2.17 6.01 -1.56
CA GLU A 43 3.60 5.73 -1.52
C GLU A 43 3.87 4.30 -1.01
N PRO A 44 4.67 3.49 -1.73
CA PRO A 44 5.05 2.16 -1.26
C PRO A 44 5.97 2.26 -0.04
N LEU A 45 5.82 1.30 0.88
CA LEU A 45 6.74 1.11 2.01
C LEU A 45 8.17 0.83 1.55
N MET A 46 8.30 0.13 0.43
CA MET A 46 9.58 -0.30 -0.12
C MET A 46 9.47 -0.52 -1.62
N VAL A 47 10.54 -0.20 -2.35
CA VAL A 47 10.71 -0.55 -3.77
C VAL A 47 11.98 -1.37 -3.94
N ARG A 48 11.90 -2.45 -4.72
CA ARG A 48 13.06 -3.26 -5.14
C ARG A 48 13.10 -3.34 -6.66
N GLN A 49 14.30 -3.33 -7.23
CA GLN A 49 14.50 -3.50 -8.67
C GLN A 49 15.39 -4.71 -8.94
N ARG A 50 15.06 -5.49 -9.98
CA ARG A 50 15.85 -6.65 -10.43
C ARG A 50 15.68 -6.85 -11.93
N GLY A 51 16.70 -6.48 -12.71
CA GLY A 51 16.59 -6.44 -14.16
C GLY A 51 15.50 -5.47 -14.58
N GLU A 52 14.64 -5.89 -15.51
CA GLU A 52 13.48 -5.10 -15.99
C GLU A 52 12.34 -5.00 -14.97
N PHE A 53 12.42 -5.72 -13.85
CA PHE A 53 11.34 -5.79 -12.87
C PHE A 53 11.51 -4.78 -11.74
N MET A 54 10.40 -4.15 -11.37
CA MET A 54 10.25 -3.34 -10.18
C MET A 54 9.15 -3.93 -9.29
N TYR A 55 9.42 -4.04 -7.99
CA TYR A 55 8.54 -4.60 -6.98
C TYR A 55 8.23 -3.50 -5.96
N MET A 56 6.99 -3.07 -5.91
CA MET A 56 6.50 -2.02 -5.01
C MET A 56 5.65 -2.65 -3.92
N PHE A 57 6.05 -2.50 -2.66
CA PHE A 57 5.40 -3.11 -1.50
C PHE A 57 4.59 -2.08 -0.73
N PHE A 58 3.33 -2.39 -0.40
CA PHE A 58 2.39 -1.47 0.24
C PHE A 58 1.90 -2.00 1.59
N GLU A 59 1.68 -1.08 2.53
CA GLU A 59 1.06 -1.38 3.82
C GLU A 59 -0.37 -1.89 3.59
N ASN A 60 -0.72 -3.01 4.19
CA ASN A 60 -2.05 -3.63 4.02
C ASN A 60 -2.77 -3.93 5.34
N GLY A 61 -2.14 -3.61 6.48
CA GLY A 61 -2.72 -3.82 7.82
C GLY A 61 -2.92 -5.29 8.22
N CYS A 62 -2.60 -6.25 7.36
CA CYS A 62 -2.90 -7.66 7.57
C CYS A 62 -1.69 -8.58 7.45
N LEU A 63 -0.47 -8.05 7.39
CA LEU A 63 0.77 -8.82 7.24
C LEU A 63 0.84 -10.10 8.11
N LYS A 64 0.38 -10.01 9.37
CA LYS A 64 0.37 -11.16 10.31
C LYS A 64 -0.56 -12.30 9.89
N THR A 65 -1.70 -12.00 9.26
CA THR A 65 -2.70 -12.99 8.86
C THR A 65 -2.60 -13.35 7.38
N CYS A 66 -2.22 -12.38 6.54
CA CYS A 66 -2.08 -12.51 5.09
C CYS A 66 -0.69 -13.00 4.65
N GLY A 67 0.32 -12.94 5.53
CA GLY A 67 1.68 -13.44 5.29
C GLY A 67 2.56 -12.59 4.38
N MET A 68 2.02 -11.52 3.78
CA MET A 68 2.77 -10.61 2.91
C MET A 68 2.15 -9.21 2.90
N HIS A 69 2.95 -8.22 2.52
CA HIS A 69 2.47 -6.90 2.10
C HIS A 69 1.76 -7.01 0.75
N ASP A 70 0.98 -6.00 0.42
CA ASP A 70 0.45 -5.88 -0.93
C ASP A 70 1.62 -5.56 -1.88
N LEU A 71 1.55 -6.10 -3.09
CA LEU A 71 2.66 -6.06 -4.03
C LEU A 71 2.14 -5.65 -5.40
N VAL A 72 2.82 -4.68 -6.03
CA VAL A 72 2.66 -4.38 -7.45
C VAL A 72 3.98 -4.68 -8.16
N ILE A 73 3.91 -5.43 -9.25
CA ILE A 73 5.06 -5.83 -10.05
C ILE A 73 4.97 -5.11 -11.40
N LEU A 74 5.99 -4.33 -11.71
CA LEU A 74 6.15 -3.68 -13.00
C LEU A 74 7.28 -4.35 -13.77
N GLN A 75 7.13 -4.43 -15.09
CA GLN A 75 8.19 -4.81 -16.02
C GLN A 75 8.25 -3.78 -17.15
N GLY A 76 9.44 -3.24 -17.45
CA GLY A 76 9.57 -2.19 -18.46
C GLY A 76 8.75 -0.93 -18.17
N GLY A 77 8.55 -0.62 -16.88
CA GLY A 77 7.81 0.56 -16.41
C GLY A 77 6.28 0.41 -16.38
N GLN A 78 5.73 -0.78 -16.63
CA GLN A 78 4.28 -1.03 -16.64
C GLN A 78 3.90 -2.20 -15.73
N VAL A 79 2.75 -2.12 -15.08
CA VAL A 79 2.19 -3.19 -14.25
C VAL A 79 1.97 -4.45 -15.07
N VAL A 80 2.58 -5.54 -14.64
CA VAL A 80 2.39 -6.90 -15.20
C VAL A 80 1.67 -7.83 -14.24
N ASP A 81 1.68 -7.54 -12.93
CA ASP A 81 0.99 -8.31 -11.91
C ASP A 81 0.76 -7.45 -10.65
N ALA A 82 -0.24 -7.80 -9.85
CA ALA A 82 -0.39 -7.31 -8.50
C ALA A 82 -1.01 -8.37 -7.57
N VAL A 83 -0.62 -8.31 -6.31
CA VAL A 83 -1.13 -9.14 -5.22
C VAL A 83 -1.74 -8.21 -4.17
N ALA A 84 -3.06 -8.06 -4.21
CA ALA A 84 -3.82 -7.30 -3.23
C ALA A 84 -4.32 -8.23 -2.12
N ARG A 85 -4.03 -7.91 -0.86
CA ARG A 85 -4.56 -8.59 0.33
C ARG A 85 -5.40 -7.64 1.19
N ALA A 86 -5.12 -6.33 1.15
CA ALA A 86 -5.97 -5.35 1.81
C ALA A 86 -7.37 -5.32 1.18
N SER A 87 -8.41 -5.12 2.00
CA SER A 87 -9.79 -4.96 1.50
C SER A 87 -10.01 -3.67 0.72
N TYR A 88 -9.10 -2.69 0.82
CA TYR A 88 -9.17 -1.39 0.14
C TYR A 88 -8.28 -1.29 -1.10
N HIS A 89 -7.50 -2.33 -1.40
CA HIS A 89 -6.72 -2.45 -2.62
C HIS A 89 -7.37 -3.47 -3.54
N SER A 90 -7.36 -3.21 -4.84
CA SER A 90 -7.95 -4.13 -5.82
C SER A 90 -7.10 -4.20 -7.07
N TYR A 91 -7.03 -5.38 -7.68
CA TYR A 91 -6.36 -5.61 -8.95
C TYR A 91 -7.35 -6.16 -9.96
N ASP A 92 -7.50 -5.45 -11.08
CA ASP A 92 -8.38 -5.80 -12.20
C ASP A 92 -7.58 -6.50 -13.30
N GLY A 93 -6.88 -7.56 -12.87
CA GLY A 93 -6.09 -8.46 -13.70
C GLY A 93 -6.06 -9.84 -13.05
N VAL A 94 -5.35 -10.79 -13.66
CA VAL A 94 -5.21 -12.14 -13.11
C VAL A 94 -3.93 -12.19 -12.28
N SER A 95 -4.08 -12.18 -10.96
CA SER A 95 -2.92 -12.26 -10.05
C SER A 95 -2.18 -13.59 -10.20
N SER A 96 -0.85 -13.57 -10.16
CA SER A 96 -0.05 -14.80 -10.03
C SER A 96 -0.23 -15.49 -8.66
N SER A 97 -0.75 -14.77 -7.67
CA SER A 97 -0.98 -15.23 -6.30
C SER A 97 -2.38 -14.84 -5.81
N PRO A 98 -3.46 -15.39 -6.40
CA PRO A 98 -4.83 -15.07 -6.01
C PRO A 98 -5.11 -15.47 -4.55
N SER A 99 -5.94 -14.70 -3.85
CA SER A 99 -6.24 -14.88 -2.42
C SER A 99 -6.88 -16.22 -2.08
N GLU A 100 -7.56 -16.82 -3.05
CA GLU A 100 -8.31 -18.06 -2.90
C GLU A 100 -7.41 -19.30 -3.01
N ARG A 101 -6.14 -19.14 -3.43
CA ARG A 101 -5.20 -20.26 -3.55
C ARG A 101 -4.80 -20.76 -2.17
N VAL A 102 -5.28 -21.95 -1.82
CA VAL A 102 -4.86 -22.68 -0.62
C VAL A 102 -3.50 -23.33 -0.88
N PRO A 103 -2.48 -23.12 -0.02
CA PRO A 103 -1.19 -23.77 -0.17
C PRO A 103 -1.30 -25.27 0.13
N GLU A 104 -0.62 -26.08 -0.66
CA GLU A 104 -0.47 -27.52 -0.45
C GLU A 104 0.98 -27.85 -0.10
N PRO A 105 1.23 -28.91 0.70
CA PRO A 105 2.58 -29.37 0.98
C PRO A 105 3.32 -29.77 -0.31
N THR A 106 4.45 -29.13 -0.59
CA THR A 106 5.38 -29.61 -1.62
C THR A 106 6.04 -30.89 -1.11
N LEU A 107 5.63 -32.05 -1.62
CA LEU A 107 6.25 -33.33 -1.30
C LEU A 107 7.63 -33.44 -1.99
N PRO A 108 8.62 -34.07 -1.35
CA PRO A 108 9.86 -34.44 -2.04
C PRO A 108 9.54 -35.25 -3.29
N ALA A 109 10.31 -35.05 -4.37
CA ALA A 109 10.23 -35.97 -5.50
C ALA A 109 10.44 -37.40 -4.99
N ALA A 110 9.57 -38.33 -5.41
CA ALA A 110 9.80 -39.75 -5.14
C ALA A 110 11.21 -40.08 -5.66
N SER A 111 12.03 -40.69 -4.80
CA SER A 111 13.34 -41.16 -5.24
C SER A 111 13.14 -42.14 -6.40
N PRO A 112 13.93 -42.04 -7.48
CA PRO A 112 13.79 -42.91 -8.65
C PRO A 112 13.96 -44.39 -8.32
#